data_AF-A0A655JE61-F1
#
_entry.id   AF-A0A655JE61-F1
#
_cell.length_a   1.000
_cell.length_b   1.000
_cell.length_c   1.000
_cell.angle_alpha   90.00
_cell.angle_beta   90.00
_cell.angle_gamma   90.00
#
_symmetry.space_group_name_H-M   'P 1'
#
loop_
_entity.id
_entity.type
_entity.pdbx_description
1 polymer ?
#
loop_
_entity_poly.entity_id
_entity_poly.type
_entity_poly.pdbx_seq_one_letter_code
_entity_poly.pdbx_strand_id
1 'polypeptide(L)'
;MQRLREIVEGLSPDERALVSHGLQIGIVVDEHLAAPGQGDFVIRGLLGADPSTGSIEIDEVVQVGATMQFQVRDAAGADKDLRLTVERAAARLPGRAAGALLFTCNGRGRRMFGVADHDASTIEELLGGIPLAGFFAAGEIGPIAGRNALHGFTASMALFVDDME
;
A
#
# COMPACT_ATOMS: atom_id res chain seq x y z
N MET A 1 15.21 -6.15 17.29
CA MET A 1 16.27 -6.27 16.25
C MET A 1 16.72 -7.69 15.89
N GLN A 2 16.84 -8.65 16.82
CA GLN A 2 17.32 -10.01 16.48
C GLN A 2 16.45 -10.72 15.43
N ARG A 3 15.13 -10.73 15.61
CA ARG A 3 14.19 -11.34 14.64
C ARG A 3 14.31 -10.78 13.23
N LEU A 4 14.50 -9.47 13.09
CA LEU A 4 14.70 -8.85 11.78
C LEU A 4 15.96 -9.39 11.08
N ARG A 5 17.07 -9.55 11.82
CA ARG A 5 18.30 -10.14 11.27
C ARG A 5 18.08 -11.57 10.81
N GLU A 6 17.46 -12.40 11.66
CA GLU A 6 17.11 -13.78 11.32
C GLU A 6 16.26 -13.87 10.05
N ILE A 7 15.26 -12.99 9.90
CA ILE A 7 14.44 -12.90 8.69
C ILE A 7 15.30 -12.55 7.47
N VAL A 8 16.09 -11.46 7.54
CA VAL A 8 16.90 -10.99 6.41
C VAL A 8 17.98 -11.99 6.00
N GLU A 9 18.53 -12.75 6.95
CA GLU A 9 19.49 -13.82 6.70
C GLU A 9 18.87 -15.01 5.95
N GLY A 10 17.58 -15.27 6.16
CA GLY A 10 16.81 -16.33 5.50
C GLY A 10 16.27 -15.99 4.10
N LEU A 11 16.26 -14.71 3.71
CA LEU A 11 15.70 -14.26 2.42
C LEU A 11 16.52 -14.71 1.20
N SER A 12 15.88 -14.84 0.04
CA SER A 12 16.59 -14.99 -1.24
C SER A 12 17.43 -13.74 -1.59
N PRO A 13 18.41 -13.82 -2.51
CA PRO A 13 19.17 -12.64 -2.97
C PRO A 13 18.28 -11.51 -3.49
N ASP A 14 17.22 -11.85 -4.23
CA ASP A 14 16.29 -10.87 -4.81
C ASP A 14 15.48 -10.14 -3.72
N GLU A 15 14.98 -10.88 -2.73
CA GLU A 15 14.28 -10.29 -1.57
C GLU A 15 15.21 -9.43 -0.71
N ARG A 16 16.48 -9.83 -0.54
CA ARG A 16 17.48 -9.00 0.15
C ARG A 16 17.76 -7.69 -0.61
N ALA A 17 17.74 -7.72 -1.94
CA ALA A 17 17.86 -6.51 -2.74
C ALA A 17 16.67 -5.58 -2.48
N LEU A 18 15.44 -6.10 -2.39
CA LEU A 18 14.26 -5.31 -2.02
C LEU A 18 14.38 -4.68 -0.63
N VAL A 19 14.90 -5.41 0.37
CA VAL A 19 15.17 -4.85 1.70
C VAL A 19 16.09 -3.64 1.62
N SER A 20 17.11 -3.66 0.75
CA SER A 20 18.03 -2.53 0.55
C SER A 20 17.37 -1.29 -0.05
N HIS A 21 16.21 -1.45 -0.72
CA HIS A 21 15.43 -0.36 -1.28
C HIS A 21 14.43 0.26 -0.30
N GLY A 22 14.30 -0.31 0.89
CA GLY A 22 13.52 0.24 1.99
C GLY A 22 12.73 -0.82 2.72
N LEU A 23 12.96 -0.91 4.01
CA LEU A 23 12.19 -1.73 4.94
C LEU A 23 11.01 -0.92 5.48
N GLN A 24 9.86 -1.57 5.56
CA GLN A 24 8.62 -1.03 6.09
C GLN A 24 8.07 -1.99 7.15
N ILE A 25 7.06 -1.54 7.88
CA ILE A 25 6.27 -2.38 8.77
C ILE A 25 4.80 -2.30 8.37
N GLY A 26 4.18 -3.46 8.19
CA GLY A 26 2.74 -3.60 8.11
C GLY A 26 2.18 -3.94 9.48
N ILE A 27 1.19 -3.18 9.93
CA ILE A 27 0.46 -3.42 11.17
C ILE A 27 -0.90 -4.01 10.77
N VAL A 28 -1.22 -5.20 11.30
CA VAL A 28 -2.48 -5.88 10.99
C VAL A 28 -3.63 -5.03 11.55
N VAL A 29 -4.67 -4.82 10.74
CA VAL A 29 -5.82 -3.98 11.14
C VAL A 29 -6.90 -4.74 11.90
N ASP A 30 -6.99 -6.05 11.68
CA ASP A 30 -7.91 -6.97 12.34
C ASP A 30 -7.15 -8.18 12.90
N GLU A 31 -6.94 -8.19 14.22
CA GLU A 31 -6.21 -9.23 14.95
C GLU A 31 -6.95 -10.58 14.97
N HIS A 32 -8.20 -10.64 14.52
CA HIS A 32 -8.95 -11.90 14.42
C HIS A 32 -8.59 -12.70 13.16
N LEU A 33 -7.83 -12.13 12.23
CA LEU A 33 -7.40 -12.79 11.01
C LEU A 33 -6.28 -13.79 11.30
N ALA A 34 -6.57 -15.08 11.11
CA ALA A 34 -5.59 -16.15 11.28
C ALA A 34 -4.42 -16.09 10.28
N ALA A 35 -4.68 -15.57 9.07
CA ALA A 35 -3.68 -15.39 8.02
C ALA A 35 -3.94 -14.05 7.30
N PRO A 36 -3.39 -12.94 7.81
CA PRO A 36 -3.56 -11.63 7.19
C PRO A 36 -2.93 -11.62 5.78
N GLY A 37 -3.66 -11.04 4.83
CA GLY A 37 -3.26 -10.94 3.45
C GLY A 37 -3.20 -9.50 2.95
N GLN A 38 -3.25 -9.38 1.63
CA GLN A 38 -3.28 -8.10 0.96
C GLN A 38 -4.54 -7.29 1.31
N GLY A 39 -4.35 -6.05 1.79
CA GLY A 39 -5.42 -5.18 2.26
C GLY A 39 -5.68 -5.25 3.77
N ASP A 40 -5.00 -6.14 4.50
CA ASP A 40 -5.18 -6.31 5.95
C ASP A 40 -4.11 -5.58 6.78
N PHE A 41 -3.26 -4.78 6.14
CA PHE A 41 -2.16 -4.08 6.78
C PHE A 41 -2.22 -2.58 6.56
N VAL A 42 -1.95 -1.82 7.62
CA VAL A 42 -1.55 -0.42 7.52
C VAL A 42 -0.03 -0.35 7.47
N ILE A 43 0.50 0.26 6.41
CA ILE A 43 1.95 0.33 6.20
C ILE A 43 2.53 1.60 6.84
N ARG A 44 3.67 1.46 7.52
CA ARG A 44 4.47 2.54 8.11
C ARG A 44 5.94 2.41 7.71
N GLY A 45 6.58 3.56 7.55
CA GLY A 45 8.01 3.64 7.32
C GLY A 45 8.77 3.55 8.64
N LEU A 46 10.00 3.05 8.59
CA LEU A 46 10.88 3.09 9.74
C LEU A 46 11.51 4.48 9.85
N LEU A 47 11.40 5.09 11.03
CA LEU A 47 12.05 6.37 11.37
C LEU A 47 13.48 6.14 11.87
N GLY A 48 13.69 5.03 12.57
CA GLY A 48 14.97 4.71 13.19
C GLY A 48 14.98 3.32 13.81
N ALA A 49 16.15 2.92 14.30
CA ALA A 49 16.32 1.74 15.12
C ALA A 49 17.49 1.98 16.07
N ASP A 50 17.36 1.54 17.31
CA ASP A 50 18.44 1.56 18.29
C ASP A 50 18.92 0.12 18.55
N PRO A 51 20.12 -0.25 18.06
CA PRO A 51 20.66 -1.59 18.28
C PRO A 51 20.94 -1.92 19.75
N SER A 52 21.16 -0.91 20.61
CA SER A 52 21.52 -1.11 22.01
C SER A 52 20.33 -1.55 22.85
N THR A 53 19.15 -1.00 22.58
CA THR A 53 17.86 -1.39 23.18
C THR A 53 17.11 -2.42 22.33
N GLY A 54 17.48 -2.55 21.06
CA GLY A 54 16.81 -3.40 20.09
C GLY A 54 15.50 -2.83 19.54
N SER A 55 15.23 -1.53 19.78
CA SER A 55 14.02 -0.83 19.38
C SER A 55 13.99 -0.52 17.88
N ILE A 56 12.77 -0.33 17.36
CA ILE A 56 12.49 0.14 16.00
C ILE A 56 11.45 1.24 16.16
N GLU A 57 11.69 2.38 15.54
CA GLU A 57 10.86 3.57 15.64
C GLU A 57 10.05 3.75 14.36
N ILE A 58 8.76 4.04 14.50
CA ILE A 58 7.82 4.31 13.41
C ILE A 58 6.91 5.48 13.80
N ASP A 59 6.29 6.11 12.80
CA ASP A 59 5.32 7.19 13.00
C ASP A 59 3.92 6.64 13.32
N GLU A 60 3.82 5.77 14.34
CA GLU A 60 2.56 5.18 14.78
C GLU A 60 2.65 4.69 16.23
N VAL A 61 1.55 4.82 16.98
CA VAL A 61 1.46 4.27 18.34
C VAL A 61 0.97 2.83 18.26
N VAL A 62 1.89 1.88 18.46
CA VAL A 62 1.59 0.44 18.41
C VAL A 62 1.16 -0.06 19.78
N GLN A 63 -0.01 -0.70 19.85
CA GLN A 63 -0.49 -1.34 21.07
C GLN A 63 0.26 -2.64 21.36
N VAL A 64 0.48 -2.94 22.65
CA VAL A 64 1.05 -4.23 23.04
C VAL A 64 0.12 -5.36 22.59
N GLY A 65 0.71 -6.37 21.93
CA GLY A 65 -0.03 -7.49 21.36
C GLY A 65 -0.40 -7.33 19.89
N ALA A 66 -0.14 -6.17 19.28
CA ALA A 66 -0.38 -5.98 17.85
C ALA A 66 0.48 -6.93 16.99
N THR A 67 -0.13 -7.51 15.97
CA THR A 67 0.54 -8.32 14.97
C THR A 67 1.15 -7.43 13.91
N MET A 68 2.44 -7.64 13.64
CA MET A 68 3.19 -6.86 12.67
C MET A 68 3.99 -7.75 11.74
N GLN A 69 4.19 -7.29 10.50
CA GLN A 69 5.00 -7.96 9.49
C GLN A 69 5.98 -6.95 8.89
N PHE A 70 7.24 -7.34 8.73
CA PHE A 70 8.18 -6.55 7.93
C PHE A 70 7.80 -6.66 6.45
N GLN A 71 7.77 -5.51 5.79
CA GLN A 71 7.40 -5.38 4.38
C GLN A 71 8.54 -4.71 3.62
N VAL A 72 8.59 -4.93 2.31
CA VAL A 72 9.55 -4.29 1.42
C VAL A 72 8.82 -3.54 0.32
N ARG A 73 9.48 -2.55 -0.25
CA ARG A 73 8.99 -1.87 -1.44
C ARG A 73 9.18 -2.77 -2.67
N ASP A 74 8.12 -3.47 -3.04
CA ASP A 74 8.06 -4.30 -4.24
C ASP A 74 7.15 -3.66 -5.30
N ALA A 75 7.72 -3.34 -6.46
CA ALA A 75 6.99 -2.78 -7.58
C ALA A 75 5.97 -3.76 -8.17
N ALA A 76 6.32 -5.05 -8.25
CA ALA A 76 5.43 -6.07 -8.79
C ALA A 76 4.23 -6.31 -7.87
N GLY A 77 4.47 -6.41 -6.56
CA GLY A 77 3.43 -6.48 -5.55
C GLY A 77 2.50 -5.26 -5.56
N ALA A 78 3.04 -4.05 -5.70
CA ALA A 78 2.26 -2.82 -5.72
C ALA A 78 1.39 -2.64 -6.99
N ASP A 79 1.86 -3.10 -8.15
CA ASP A 79 1.04 -3.15 -9.38
C ASP A 79 -0.09 -4.17 -9.22
N LYS A 80 0.23 -5.38 -8.77
CA LYS A 80 -0.76 -6.42 -8.53
C LYS A 80 -1.84 -5.96 -7.53
N ASP A 81 -1.44 -5.28 -6.45
CA ASP A 81 -2.35 -4.70 -5.47
C ASP A 81 -3.31 -3.67 -6.06
N LEU A 82 -2.75 -2.74 -6.84
CA LEU A 82 -3.54 -1.71 -7.51
C LEU A 82 -4.59 -2.34 -8.44
N ARG A 83 -4.16 -3.26 -9.31
CA ARG A 83 -5.04 -3.93 -10.27
C ARG A 83 -6.19 -4.66 -9.57
N LEU A 84 -5.88 -5.50 -8.60
CA LEU A 84 -6.89 -6.24 -7.84
C LEU A 84 -7.84 -5.31 -7.08
N THR A 85 -7.35 -4.20 -6.54
CA THR A 85 -8.18 -3.23 -5.82
C THR A 85 -9.14 -2.50 -6.77
N VAL A 86 -8.66 -2.05 -7.93
CA VAL A 86 -9.47 -1.39 -8.95
C VAL A 86 -10.53 -2.34 -9.50
N GLU A 87 -10.16 -3.58 -9.84
CA GLU A 87 -11.09 -4.61 -10.32
C GLU A 87 -12.19 -4.92 -9.30
N ARG A 88 -11.83 -5.09 -8.03
CA ARG A 88 -12.80 -5.31 -6.93
C ARG A 88 -13.72 -4.10 -6.75
N ALA A 89 -13.20 -2.89 -6.86
CA ALA A 89 -14.00 -1.68 -6.74
C ALA A 89 -14.98 -1.57 -7.91
N ALA A 90 -14.51 -1.77 -9.14
CA ALA A 90 -15.32 -1.75 -10.36
C ALA A 90 -16.45 -2.79 -10.32
N ALA A 91 -16.16 -4.00 -9.86
CA ALA A 91 -17.16 -5.09 -9.74
C ALA A 91 -18.26 -4.80 -8.71
N ARG A 92 -18.05 -3.84 -7.79
CA ARG A 92 -19.01 -3.46 -6.74
C ARG A 92 -19.76 -2.16 -7.05
N LEU A 93 -19.46 -1.51 -8.18
CA LEU A 93 -20.15 -0.27 -8.56
C LEU A 93 -21.61 -0.56 -8.91
N PRO A 94 -22.56 0.27 -8.47
CA PRO A 94 -23.97 0.14 -8.84
C PRO A 94 -24.24 0.56 -10.31
N GLY A 95 -23.26 1.15 -10.99
CA GLY A 95 -23.38 1.67 -12.34
C GLY A 95 -22.02 1.78 -13.02
N ARG A 96 -21.96 2.51 -14.13
CA ARG A 96 -20.70 2.77 -14.85
C ARG A 96 -19.85 3.79 -14.10
N ALA A 97 -18.53 3.59 -14.10
CA ALA A 97 -17.61 4.60 -13.60
C ALA A 97 -17.69 5.85 -14.49
N ALA A 98 -17.97 7.00 -13.88
CA ALA A 98 -18.11 8.30 -14.53
C ALA A 98 -16.80 9.11 -14.50
N GLY A 99 -15.92 8.80 -13.55
CA GLY A 99 -14.66 9.50 -13.34
C GLY A 99 -14.00 9.09 -12.03
N ALA A 100 -12.78 9.55 -11.81
CA ALA A 100 -12.03 9.21 -10.60
C ALA A 100 -11.08 10.33 -10.15
N LEU A 101 -10.86 10.39 -8.84
CA LEU A 101 -9.75 11.13 -8.23
C LEU A 101 -8.72 10.15 -7.69
N LEU A 102 -7.47 10.27 -8.13
CA LEU A 102 -6.35 9.43 -7.74
C LEU A 102 -5.32 10.23 -6.93
N PHE A 103 -5.00 9.72 -5.75
CA PHE A 103 -3.95 10.25 -4.89
C PHE A 103 -2.89 9.16 -4.73
N THR A 104 -1.71 9.38 -5.29
CA THR A 104 -0.64 8.39 -5.31
C THR A 104 0.54 8.85 -4.46
N CYS A 105 1.12 7.95 -3.67
CA CYS A 105 2.29 8.28 -2.87
C CYS A 105 3.45 8.72 -3.77
N ASN A 106 4.15 9.79 -3.39
CA ASN A 106 5.33 10.30 -4.10
C ASN A 106 6.45 9.27 -4.29
N GLY A 107 6.43 8.17 -3.54
CA GLY A 107 7.33 7.03 -3.67
C GLY A 107 6.94 6.01 -4.74
N ARG A 108 5.79 6.14 -5.40
CA ARG A 108 5.24 5.24 -6.43
C ARG A 108 5.46 5.76 -7.86
N GLY A 109 6.31 6.75 -8.07
CA GLY A 109 6.62 7.27 -9.40
C GLY A 109 7.57 6.37 -10.21
N ARG A 110 8.15 6.94 -11.27
CA ARG A 110 9.09 6.27 -12.21
C ARG A 110 10.24 5.50 -11.55
N ARG A 111 10.72 5.95 -10.38
CA ARG A 111 11.79 5.26 -9.66
C ARG A 111 11.36 3.87 -9.18
N MET A 112 10.07 3.68 -8.85
CA MET A 112 9.54 2.41 -8.37
C MET A 112 9.16 1.49 -9.54
N PHE A 113 8.43 2.00 -10.53
CA PHE A 113 7.87 1.17 -11.62
C PHE A 113 8.70 1.17 -12.91
N GLY A 114 9.77 1.96 -13.01
CA GLY A 114 10.56 2.13 -14.23
C GLY A 114 9.90 3.00 -15.31
N VAL A 115 8.59 3.23 -15.23
CA VAL A 115 7.79 4.04 -16.16
C VAL A 115 7.11 5.22 -15.46
N ALA A 116 6.86 6.29 -16.20
CA ALA A 116 6.05 7.41 -15.69
C ALA A 116 4.57 6.99 -15.59
N ASP A 117 3.82 7.68 -14.73
CA ASP A 117 2.35 7.63 -14.67
C ASP A 117 1.72 6.24 -14.49
N HIS A 118 2.50 5.27 -13.97
CA HIS A 118 2.09 3.87 -13.80
C HIS A 118 0.68 3.70 -13.22
N ASP A 119 0.43 4.28 -12.03
CA ASP A 119 -0.87 4.10 -11.36
C ASP A 119 -2.03 4.68 -12.19
N ALA A 120 -1.82 5.82 -12.85
CA ALA A 120 -2.83 6.47 -13.69
C ALA A 120 -3.11 5.66 -14.96
N SER A 121 -2.07 5.19 -15.65
CA SER A 121 -2.19 4.36 -16.85
C SER A 121 -2.88 3.02 -16.54
N THR A 122 -2.58 2.40 -15.41
CA THR A 122 -3.24 1.17 -14.97
C THR A 122 -4.73 1.39 -14.69
N ILE A 123 -5.11 2.52 -14.10
CA ILE A 123 -6.53 2.87 -13.88
C ILE A 123 -7.24 3.14 -15.21
N GLU A 124 -6.59 3.85 -16.14
CA GLU A 124 -7.11 4.11 -17.48
C GLU A 124 -7.40 2.81 -18.24
N GLU A 125 -6.46 1.86 -18.19
CA GLU A 125 -6.58 0.52 -18.78
C GLU A 125 -7.79 -0.24 -18.20
N LEU A 126 -7.92 -0.28 -16.87
CA LEU A 126 -8.91 -1.11 -16.19
C LEU A 126 -10.33 -0.52 -16.21
N LEU A 127 -10.47 0.80 -16.22
CA LEU A 127 -11.77 1.49 -16.17
C LEU A 127 -12.23 2.03 -17.51
N GLY A 128 -11.46 1.84 -18.58
CA GLY A 128 -11.87 2.17 -19.95
C GLY A 128 -11.80 3.67 -20.26
N GLY A 129 -10.75 4.36 -19.80
CA GLY A 129 -10.49 5.74 -20.18
C GLY A 129 -11.40 6.78 -19.53
N ILE A 130 -11.92 6.52 -18.33
CA ILE A 130 -12.70 7.50 -17.58
C ILE A 130 -11.88 8.77 -17.30
N PRO A 131 -12.52 9.95 -17.16
CA PRO A 131 -11.85 11.15 -16.68
C PRO A 131 -11.15 10.87 -15.34
N LEU A 132 -9.83 11.08 -15.33
CA LEU A 132 -8.98 10.85 -14.17
C LEU A 132 -8.25 12.16 -13.82
N ALA A 133 -8.40 12.59 -12.58
CA ALA A 133 -7.65 13.71 -12.03
C ALA A 133 -6.98 13.30 -10.71
N GLY A 134 -5.99 14.06 -10.25
CA GLY A 134 -5.23 13.64 -9.08
C GLY A 134 -3.93 14.39 -8.89
N PHE A 135 -3.16 13.93 -7.90
CA PHE A 135 -1.81 14.42 -7.63
C PHE A 135 -1.00 13.41 -6.82
N PHE A 136 0.33 13.63 -6.79
CA PHE A 136 1.22 12.91 -5.89
C PHE A 136 1.14 13.48 -4.47
N ALA A 137 0.96 12.61 -3.48
CA ALA A 137 0.83 12.97 -2.07
C ALA A 137 1.92 12.29 -1.22
N ALA A 138 2.04 12.75 0.03
CA ALA A 138 2.89 12.14 1.05
C ALA A 138 2.01 11.69 2.22
N GLY A 139 0.94 10.96 1.91
CA GLY A 139 -0.13 10.62 2.82
C GLY A 139 -1.47 10.61 2.10
N GLU A 140 -2.14 9.45 2.10
CA GLU A 140 -3.40 9.24 1.41
C GLU A 140 -4.47 8.80 2.42
N ILE A 141 -5.68 9.36 2.35
CA ILE A 141 -6.79 8.90 3.21
C ILE A 141 -7.64 7.92 2.43
N GLY A 142 -7.83 6.72 2.97
CA GLY A 142 -8.61 5.67 2.32
C GLY A 142 -9.16 4.63 3.28
N PRO A 143 -10.17 3.86 2.85
CA PRO A 143 -10.79 2.84 3.68
C PRO A 143 -9.88 1.61 3.85
N ILE A 144 -9.87 1.04 5.05
CA ILE A 144 -9.28 -0.26 5.39
C ILE A 144 -10.03 -0.86 6.59
N ALA A 145 -10.43 -2.13 6.51
CA ALA A 145 -11.22 -2.83 7.54
C ALA A 145 -12.39 -2.00 8.12
N GLY A 146 -13.17 -1.37 7.25
CA GLY A 146 -14.38 -0.63 7.66
C GLY A 146 -14.14 0.73 8.32
N ARG A 147 -12.89 1.22 8.38
CA ARG A 147 -12.54 2.57 8.84
C ARG A 147 -11.66 3.30 7.85
N ASN A 148 -11.61 4.63 7.92
CA ASN A 148 -10.63 5.40 7.17
C ASN A 148 -9.29 5.43 7.93
N ALA A 149 -8.19 5.33 7.20
CA ALA A 149 -6.85 5.45 7.75
C ALA A 149 -6.02 6.42 6.91
N LEU A 150 -5.02 7.03 7.56
CA LEU A 150 -3.91 7.66 6.85
C LEU A 150 -2.95 6.55 6.41
N HIS A 151 -2.83 6.41 5.09
CA HIS A 151 -1.94 5.49 4.42
C HIS A 151 -0.68 6.22 3.98
N GLY A 152 0.41 5.48 3.93
CA GLY A 152 1.60 5.85 3.18
C GLY A 152 1.98 4.68 2.28
N PHE A 153 2.82 4.95 1.27
CA PHE A 153 3.29 3.94 0.32
C PHE A 153 2.17 3.31 -0.52
N THR A 154 1.02 3.98 -0.64
CA THR A 154 -0.15 3.47 -1.34
C THR A 154 -0.57 4.38 -2.50
N ALA A 155 -1.62 3.97 -3.20
CA ALA A 155 -2.46 4.84 -4.00
C ALA A 155 -3.91 4.71 -3.50
N SER A 156 -4.58 5.84 -3.29
CA SER A 156 -5.99 5.89 -2.90
C SER A 156 -6.81 6.54 -4.00
N MET A 157 -8.00 6.00 -4.25
CA MET A 157 -8.86 6.44 -5.35
C MET A 157 -10.29 6.63 -4.87
N ALA A 158 -10.90 7.75 -5.26
CA ALA A 158 -12.33 7.94 -5.19
C ALA A 158 -12.93 7.74 -6.59
N LEU A 159 -13.88 6.81 -6.70
CA LEU A 159 -14.61 6.52 -7.93
C LEU A 159 -15.98 7.19 -7.90
N PHE A 160 -16.32 7.88 -8.97
CA PHE A 160 -17.64 8.43 -9.21
C PHE A 160 -18.39 7.50 -10.15
N VAL A 161 -19.68 7.32 -9.90
CA VAL A 161 -20.57 6.52 -10.74
C VAL A 161 -21.63 7.42 -11.34
N ASP A 162 -22.03 7.12 -12.57
CA ASP A 162 -23.23 7.74 -13.11
C ASP A 162 -24.44 7.17 -12.38
N ASP A 163 -25.33 8.04 -11.92
CA ASP A 163 -26.64 7.62 -11.44
C ASP A 163 -27.42 7.05 -12.62
N MET A 164 -27.64 5.73 -12.58
CA MET A 164 -28.60 5.08 -13.48
C MET A 164 -30.00 5.29 -12.89
N GLU A 165 -30.64 6.43 -13.23
CA GLU A 165 -32.12 6.49 -13.23
C GLU A 165 -32.69 5.64 -14.37
#